data_AF-A0A6M0CFK7-F1
#
_entry.id   AF-A0A6M0CFK7-F1
#
_cell.length_a   1.000
_cell.length_b   1.000
_cell.length_c   1.000
_cell.angle_alpha   90.00
_cell.angle_beta   90.00
_cell.angle_gamma   90.00
#
_symmetry.space_group_name_H-M   'P 1'
#
loop_
_entity.id
_entity.type
_entity.pdbx_description
1 polymer ?
#
loop_
_entity_poly.entity_id
_entity_poly.type
_entity_poly.pdbx_seq_one_letter_code
_entity_poly.pdbx_strand_id
1 'polypeptide(L)'
;MTEKQTNKTNSIPHLLKASEIEAMPEKRKVHPINKEAVRNTKFLSDALGMKNLGIRLVRVEPGKETTQFHFHYHEEEFIYIISGKGIAQIGEHEVEIAAGDFM
;
A
#
# COMPACT_ATOMS: atom_id res chain seq x y z
N MET A 1 13.05 4.90 -44.15
CA MET A 1 12.54 3.91 -43.19
C MET A 1 13.29 4.14 -41.89
N THR A 2 12.71 4.86 -40.95
CA THR A 2 13.33 5.18 -39.66
C THR A 2 12.85 4.17 -38.62
N GLU A 3 13.73 3.24 -38.25
CA GLU A 3 13.50 2.34 -37.12
C GLU A 3 13.43 3.16 -35.82
N LYS A 4 12.26 3.14 -35.18
CA LYS A 4 12.11 3.63 -33.82
C LYS A 4 12.84 2.65 -32.90
N GLN A 5 13.96 3.07 -32.33
CA GLN A 5 14.58 2.40 -31.18
C GLN A 5 13.56 2.34 -30.04
N THR A 6 13.12 1.13 -29.75
CA THR A 6 12.34 0.84 -28.55
C THR A 6 13.28 0.96 -27.35
N ASN A 7 13.09 2.00 -26.54
CA ASN A 7 13.72 2.12 -25.23
C ASN A 7 13.31 0.91 -24.39
N LYS A 8 14.13 -0.14 -24.40
CA LYS A 8 14.11 -1.17 -23.35
C LYS A 8 14.52 -0.45 -22.07
N THR A 9 13.55 -0.20 -21.19
CA THR A 9 13.86 0.16 -19.81
C THR A 9 14.74 -0.95 -19.26
N ASN A 10 15.98 -0.62 -18.90
CA ASN A 10 16.88 -1.51 -18.17
C ASN A 10 16.28 -1.71 -16.76
N SER A 11 15.27 -2.57 -16.64
CA SER A 11 14.72 -2.90 -15.33
C SER A 11 15.74 -3.76 -14.58
N ILE A 12 16.07 -3.33 -13.37
CA ILE A 12 16.91 -4.12 -12.47
C ILE A 12 15.96 -5.09 -11.75
N PRO A 13 16.20 -6.41 -11.81
CA PRO A 13 15.38 -7.37 -11.08
C PRO A 13 15.26 -6.99 -9.61
N HIS A 14 14.06 -7.08 -9.06
CA HIS A 14 13.76 -6.81 -7.64
C HIS A 14 13.89 -5.34 -7.19
N LEU A 15 14.01 -4.38 -8.10
CA LEU A 15 13.99 -2.95 -7.80
C LEU A 15 12.79 -2.26 -8.44
N LEU A 16 12.04 -1.52 -7.63
CA LEU A 16 11.12 -0.48 -8.09
C LEU A 16 11.66 0.87 -7.65
N LYS A 17 12.00 1.75 -8.60
CA LYS A 17 12.37 3.13 -8.31
C LYS A 17 11.14 3.91 -7.83
N ALA A 18 11.37 4.95 -7.05
CA ALA A 18 10.31 5.83 -6.58
C ALA A 18 9.43 6.37 -7.73
N SER A 19 10.04 6.76 -8.85
CA SER A 19 9.30 7.21 -10.05
C SER A 19 8.44 6.12 -10.69
N GLU A 20 8.87 4.86 -10.65
CA GLU A 20 8.09 3.73 -11.15
C GLU A 20 6.90 3.48 -10.20
N ILE A 21 7.13 3.49 -8.88
CA ILE A 21 6.08 3.38 -7.88
C ILE A 21 5.07 4.52 -8.01
N GLU A 22 5.53 5.75 -8.22
CA GLU A 22 4.68 6.92 -8.44
C GLU A 22 3.78 6.75 -9.66
N ALA A 23 4.34 6.27 -10.78
CA ALA A 23 3.61 6.01 -12.02
C ALA A 23 2.71 4.76 -11.99
N MET A 24 2.88 3.85 -11.02
CA MET A 24 2.02 2.66 -10.91
C MET A 24 0.57 3.06 -10.67
N PRO A 25 -0.40 2.43 -11.37
CA PRO A 25 -1.82 2.69 -11.13
C PRO A 25 -2.24 2.18 -9.74
N GLU A 26 -3.06 2.97 -9.06
CA GLU A 26 -3.73 2.54 -7.85
C GLU A 26 -4.94 1.67 -8.20
N LYS A 27 -5.14 0.57 -7.45
CA LYS A 27 -6.39 -0.19 -7.50
C LYS A 27 -7.23 0.17 -6.28
N ARG A 28 -8.43 0.68 -6.52
CA ARG A 28 -9.43 0.89 -5.46
C ARG A 28 -9.89 -0.47 -4.92
N LYS A 29 -9.82 -0.65 -3.60
CA LYS A 29 -10.26 -1.84 -2.87
C LYS A 29 -11.24 -1.41 -1.78
N VAL A 30 -12.36 -2.12 -1.70
CA VAL A 30 -13.33 -1.99 -0.60
C VAL A 30 -13.26 -3.27 0.21
N HIS A 31 -13.25 -3.16 1.53
CA HIS A 31 -13.31 -4.34 2.39
C HIS A 31 -14.66 -5.05 2.21
N PRO A 32 -14.72 -6.39 2.12
CA PRO A 32 -15.98 -7.09 1.80
C PRO A 32 -17.13 -6.85 2.79
N ILE A 33 -16.78 -6.61 4.07
CA ILE A 33 -17.75 -6.45 5.16
C ILE A 33 -17.79 -5.04 5.75
N ASN A 34 -16.91 -4.13 5.30
CA ASN A 34 -16.90 -2.73 5.72
C ASN A 34 -16.83 -1.82 4.49
N LYS A 35 -17.94 -1.13 4.20
CA LYS A 35 -18.05 -0.26 3.02
C LYS A 35 -17.28 1.07 3.18
N GLU A 36 -16.98 1.46 4.41
CA GLU A 36 -16.17 2.65 4.72
C GLU A 36 -14.67 2.35 4.65
N ALA A 37 -14.28 1.09 4.78
CA ALA A 37 -12.91 0.63 4.54
C ALA A 37 -12.59 0.61 3.03
N VAL A 38 -12.22 1.77 2.51
CA VAL A 38 -11.88 2.01 1.11
C VAL A 38 -10.44 2.48 1.02
N ARG A 39 -9.63 1.70 0.30
CA ARG A 39 -8.21 1.99 0.08
C ARG A 39 -7.84 2.03 -1.39
N ASN A 40 -6.97 2.96 -1.75
CA ASN A 40 -6.32 3.01 -3.06
C ASN A 40 -4.93 2.38 -2.92
N THR A 41 -4.69 1.25 -3.59
CA THR A 41 -3.55 0.37 -3.29
C THR A 41 -2.64 0.16 -4.49
N LYS A 42 -1.34 0.34 -4.30
CA LYS A 42 -0.28 -0.14 -5.22
C LYS A 42 0.36 -1.39 -4.62
N PHE A 43 0.46 -2.44 -5.44
CA PHE A 43 0.85 -3.79 -5.01
C PHE A 43 2.34 -4.00 -5.34
N LEU A 44 3.23 -3.56 -4.46
CA LEU A 44 4.68 -3.52 -4.74
C LEU A 44 5.29 -4.92 -4.75
N SER A 45 4.89 -5.76 -3.80
CA SER A 45 5.30 -7.17 -3.73
C SER A 45 4.95 -7.94 -5.00
N ASP A 46 3.72 -7.75 -5.49
CA ASP A 46 3.20 -8.45 -6.67
C ASP A 46 3.96 -8.02 -7.94
N ALA A 47 4.29 -6.72 -8.05
CA ALA A 47 5.08 -6.20 -9.16
C ALA A 47 6.51 -6.78 -9.22
N LEU A 48 7.02 -7.28 -8.09
CA LEU A 48 8.32 -7.96 -8.00
C LEU A 48 8.21 -9.49 -7.91
N GLY A 49 7.01 -10.06 -8.00
CA GLY A 49 6.78 -11.51 -7.96
C GLY A 49 6.98 -12.15 -6.58
N MET A 50 6.94 -11.37 -5.50
CA MET A 50 7.03 -11.89 -4.13
C MET A 50 5.78 -12.71 -3.78
N LYS A 51 5.96 -13.77 -2.98
CA LYS A 51 4.88 -14.72 -2.64
C LYS A 51 4.55 -14.82 -1.15
N ASN A 52 5.48 -14.44 -0.28
CA ASN A 52 5.39 -14.75 1.15
C ASN A 52 5.12 -13.49 2.01
N LEU A 53 5.38 -12.30 1.47
CA LEU A 53 5.17 -11.03 2.16
C LEU A 53 4.47 -10.05 1.23
N GLY A 54 3.35 -9.50 1.70
CA GLY A 54 2.60 -8.47 1.00
C GLY A 54 3.12 -7.08 1.35
N ILE A 55 3.70 -6.38 0.39
CA ILE A 55 4.11 -4.98 0.54
C ILE A 55 3.22 -4.12 -0.33
N ARG A 56 2.46 -3.23 0.31
CA ARG A 56 1.44 -2.40 -0.32
C ARG A 56 1.69 -0.94 0.04
N LEU A 57 1.75 -0.06 -0.96
CA LEU A 57 1.64 1.37 -0.72
C LEU A 57 0.15 1.73 -0.78
N VAL A 58 -0.38 2.17 0.34
CA VAL A 58 -1.82 2.37 0.54
C VAL A 58 -2.09 3.84 0.81
N ARG A 59 -3.09 4.38 0.11
CA ARG A 59 -3.62 5.72 0.34
C ARG A 59 -5.10 5.62 0.72
N VAL A 60 -5.46 6.30 1.81
CA VAL A 60 -6.83 6.35 2.34
C VAL A 60 -7.29 7.80 2.30
N GLU A 61 -8.49 8.03 1.79
CA GLU A 61 -9.09 9.37 1.73
C GLU A 61 -9.65 9.79 3.10
N PRO A 62 -9.79 11.10 3.38
CA PRO A 62 -10.47 11.56 4.59
C PRO A 62 -11.86 10.93 4.75
N GLY A 63 -12.18 10.48 5.98
CA GLY A 63 -13.45 9.82 6.29
C GLY A 63 -13.55 8.37 5.80
N LYS A 64 -12.44 7.75 5.38
CA LYS A 64 -12.36 6.32 5.04
C LYS A 64 -11.43 5.57 5.98
N GLU A 65 -11.61 4.27 6.02
CA GLU A 65 -10.87 3.35 6.88
C GLU A 65 -9.92 2.46 6.06
N THR A 66 -8.91 1.90 6.73
CA THR A 66 -7.94 0.99 6.11
C THR A 66 -8.52 -0.41 5.90
N THR A 67 -9.34 -0.88 6.84
CA THR A 67 -9.85 -2.26 6.94
C THR A 67 -11.05 -2.35 7.90
N GLN A 68 -11.70 -3.51 8.00
CA GLN A 68 -12.58 -3.83 9.13
C GLN A 68 -11.73 -4.11 10.37
N PHE A 69 -12.12 -3.63 11.55
CA PHE A 69 -11.42 -3.96 12.80
C PHE A 69 -11.29 -5.49 12.99
N HIS A 70 -10.06 -5.99 13.11
CA HIS A 70 -9.74 -7.41 13.14
C HIS A 70 -8.35 -7.67 13.74
N PHE A 71 -7.98 -8.95 13.84
CA PHE A 71 -6.64 -9.41 14.17
C PHE A 71 -6.33 -10.71 13.41
N HIS A 72 -5.06 -11.06 13.33
CA HIS A 72 -4.58 -12.27 12.66
C HIS A 72 -4.11 -13.30 13.69
N TYR A 73 -4.44 -14.58 13.46
CA TYR A 73 -3.97 -15.70 14.30
C TYR A 73 -2.61 -16.26 13.84
N HIS A 74 -2.25 -16.06 12.58
CA HIS A 74 -1.14 -16.76 11.93
C HIS A 74 -0.24 -15.86 11.07
N GLU A 75 -0.61 -14.59 10.91
CA GLU A 75 0.11 -13.65 10.07
C GLU A 75 0.47 -12.43 10.91
N GLU A 76 1.71 -11.95 10.76
CA GLU A 76 2.12 -10.64 11.25
C GLU A 76 1.66 -9.57 10.24
N GLU A 77 1.27 -8.40 10.75
CA GLU A 77 0.98 -7.21 9.96
C GLU A 77 1.66 -6.01 10.60
N PHE A 78 2.14 -5.08 9.78
CA PHE A 78 2.71 -3.82 10.24
C PHE A 78 2.31 -2.68 9.30
N ILE A 79 2.32 -1.46 9.81
CA ILE A 79 2.03 -0.23 9.08
C ILE A 79 3.13 0.80 9.38
N TYR A 80 3.66 1.39 8.32
CA TYR A 80 4.55 2.55 8.40
C TYR A 80 3.89 3.75 7.71
N ILE A 81 3.73 4.85 8.44
CA ILE A 81 3.04 6.03 7.92
C ILE A 81 4.00 6.89 7.11
N ILE A 82 3.77 7.00 5.81
CA ILE A 82 4.63 7.76 4.89
C ILE A 82 4.30 9.26 4.92
N SER A 83 3.01 9.61 4.98
CA SER A 83 2.55 11.00 4.98
C SER A 83 1.12 11.10 5.53
N GLY A 84 0.70 12.33 5.85
CA GLY A 84 -0.63 12.58 6.40
C GLY A 84 -0.73 12.28 7.89
N LYS A 85 -1.97 12.19 8.36
CA LYS A 85 -2.36 11.88 9.74
C LYS A 85 -3.63 11.04 9.75
N GLY A 86 -3.84 10.30 10.82
CA GLY A 86 -5.05 9.50 11.04
C GLY A 86 -5.20 9.08 12.49
N ILE A 87 -6.19 8.24 12.75
CA ILE A 87 -6.38 7.57 14.04
C ILE A 87 -6.11 6.08 13.84
N ALA A 88 -5.22 5.50 14.64
CA ALA A 88 -5.08 4.06 14.75
C ALA A 88 -5.94 3.56 15.92
N GLN A 89 -6.85 2.64 15.63
CA GLN A 89 -7.60 1.91 16.64
C GLN A 89 -6.89 0.58 16.93
N ILE A 90 -6.36 0.42 18.15
CA ILE A 90 -5.57 -0.75 18.57
C ILE A 90 -6.15 -1.28 19.87
N GLY A 91 -6.89 -2.39 19.80
CA GLY A 91 -7.65 -2.89 20.95
C GLY A 91 -8.67 -1.85 21.40
N GLU A 92 -8.55 -1.40 22.65
CA GLU A 92 -9.41 -0.35 23.24
C GLU A 92 -8.83 1.07 23.09
N HIS A 93 -7.66 1.21 22.45
CA HIS A 93 -6.97 2.48 22.31
C HIS A 93 -7.24 3.12 20.95
N GLU A 94 -7.47 4.43 20.96
CA GLU A 94 -7.42 5.28 19.77
C GLU A 94 -6.29 6.28 19.93
N VAL A 95 -5.36 6.27 18.98
CA VAL A 95 -4.17 7.14 19.01
C VAL A 95 -4.02 7.89 17.70
N GLU A 96 -3.71 9.19 17.79
CA GLU A 96 -3.29 9.95 16.61
C GLU A 96 -1.96 9.39 16.10
N ILE A 97 -1.90 9.20 14.78
CA ILE A 97 -0.71 8.76 14.08
C ILE A 97 -0.36 9.77 12.97
N ALA A 98 0.93 9.90 12.68
CA ALA A 98 1.47 10.81 11.69
C ALA A 98 2.67 10.20 10.95
N ALA A 99 3.16 10.92 9.96
CA ALA A 99 4.32 10.51 9.17
C ALA A 99 5.52 10.13 10.04
N GLY A 100 6.08 8.95 9.80
CA GLY A 100 7.21 8.39 10.53
C GLY A 100 6.82 7.37 11.61
N ASP A 101 5.55 7.31 12.01
CA ASP A 101 5.08 6.33 12.99
C ASP A 101 5.05 4.92 12.37
N PHE A 102 5.35 3.93 13.22
CA PHE A 102 5.35 2.50 12.91
C PHE A 102 4.54 1.75 13.95
N MET A 103 3.75 0.79 13.49
CA MET A 103 2.99 -0.15 14.33
C MET A 103 2.98 -1.53 13.71
#